data_AF-A0A1B1SA18-F1
#
_entry.id   AF-A0A1B1SA18-F1
#
_cell.length_a   1.000
_cell.length_b   1.000
_cell.length_c   1.000
_cell.angle_alpha   90.00
_cell.angle_beta   90.00
_cell.angle_gamma   90.00
#
_symmetry.space_group_name_H-M   'P 1'
#
loop_
_entity.id
_entity.type
_entity.pdbx_description
1 polymer ?
#
loop_
_entity_poly.entity_id
_entity_poly.type
_entity_poly.pdbx_seq_one_letter_code
_entity_poly.pdbx_strand_id
1 'polypeptide(L)'
;MARGKQTCKILKEIRRQIAEANGIEFATSECRYKGDCLGTCPKCEAEVRYLEQQLRSRQRMGKAVAIAGISAASLAMLMPISTEAQMQQERQDFLKGSIPAVTDTITVKGIVLSGDTLPDGGISKEPLIGATISNNRTALGAIADLEGHFGLPACIGDTLEVEYVGYEPQTIVVTEDMRNVEITLVPYQAFMGEVVVLDARQEENHYLDLNVIDEHGNLMDSDNLDISRIWIDEDGEEDYEYLNPKYFDENHPCRIYWDYDLALQDKDDKPLKEATLRIEAEGYDDPVIIKVKYPKRNAKKTIKFKHKKK
;
A
#
# COMPACT_ATOMS: atom_id res chain seq x y z
N MET A 1 24.16 -17.60 -18.30
CA MET A 1 22.77 -18.01 -18.03
C MET A 1 21.78 -17.36 -19.03
N ALA A 2 21.18 -18.16 -19.93
CA ALA A 2 20.36 -17.67 -21.07
C ALA A 2 18.86 -17.42 -20.79
N ARG A 3 18.38 -17.68 -19.56
CA ARG A 3 16.94 -17.73 -19.21
C ARG A 3 16.23 -16.38 -19.35
N GLY A 4 16.80 -15.29 -18.81
CA GLY A 4 16.18 -13.96 -18.88
C GLY A 4 16.06 -13.40 -20.31
N LYS A 5 17.00 -13.72 -21.21
CA LYS A 5 16.93 -13.33 -22.63
C LYS A 5 15.81 -14.08 -23.37
N GLN A 6 15.57 -15.34 -23.05
CA GLN A 6 14.47 -16.10 -23.63
C GLN A 6 13.11 -15.56 -23.15
N THR A 7 12.97 -15.30 -21.85
CA THR A 7 11.75 -14.68 -21.29
C THR A 7 11.48 -13.32 -21.94
N CYS A 8 12.49 -12.47 -22.07
CA CYS A 8 12.38 -11.18 -22.74
C CYS A 8 11.89 -11.32 -24.19
N LYS A 9 12.42 -12.30 -24.95
CA LYS A 9 11.96 -12.57 -26.33
C LYS A 9 10.49 -13.00 -26.39
N ILE A 10 10.06 -13.88 -25.48
CA ILE A 10 8.67 -14.35 -25.43
C ILE A 10 7.72 -13.20 -25.08
N LEU A 11 8.02 -12.44 -24.03
CA LEU A 11 7.19 -11.30 -23.61
C LEU A 11 7.09 -10.23 -24.69
N LYS A 12 8.19 -9.99 -25.41
CA LYS A 12 8.24 -9.07 -26.55
C LYS A 12 7.32 -9.52 -27.70
N GLU A 13 7.26 -10.82 -27.95
CA GLU A 13 6.37 -11.39 -28.97
C GLU A 13 4.90 -11.29 -28.56
N ILE A 14 4.57 -11.54 -27.29
CA ILE A 14 3.20 -11.38 -26.77
C ILE A 14 2.73 -9.92 -26.94
N ARG A 15 3.56 -8.94 -26.57
CA ARG A 15 3.23 -7.50 -26.75
C ARG A 15 2.99 -7.15 -28.22
N ARG A 16 3.80 -7.71 -29.13
CA ARG A 16 3.61 -7.53 -30.58
C ARG A 16 2.25 -8.07 -31.03
N GLN A 17 1.88 -9.26 -30.57
CA GLN A 17 0.58 -9.87 -30.91
C GLN A 17 -0.60 -9.05 -30.39
N ILE A 18 -0.51 -8.53 -29.16
CA ILE A 18 -1.54 -7.64 -28.60
C ILE A 18 -1.63 -6.35 -29.42
N ALA A 19 -0.50 -5.74 -29.79
CA ALA A 19 -0.51 -4.53 -30.61
C ALA A 19 -1.13 -4.76 -32.00
N GLU A 20 -0.75 -5.85 -32.67
CA GLU A 20 -1.28 -6.24 -33.98
C GLU A 20 -2.78 -6.50 -33.92
N ALA A 21 -3.25 -7.26 -32.93
CA ALA A 21 -4.66 -7.56 -32.73
C ALA A 21 -5.53 -6.31 -32.48
N ASN A 22 -4.93 -5.23 -31.98
CA ASN A 22 -5.62 -3.98 -31.70
C ASN A 22 -5.32 -2.88 -32.73
N GLY A 23 -4.53 -3.14 -33.78
CA GLY A 23 -4.12 -2.12 -34.75
C GLY A 23 -3.38 -0.95 -34.08
N ILE A 24 -2.49 -1.26 -33.14
CA ILE A 24 -1.58 -0.32 -32.47
C ILE A 24 -0.22 -0.42 -33.17
N GLU A 25 0.33 0.72 -33.57
CA GLU A 25 1.69 0.77 -34.11
C GLU A 25 2.68 0.46 -32.97
N PHE A 26 3.44 -0.63 -33.11
CA PHE A 26 4.36 -1.11 -32.08
C PHE A 26 5.71 -1.47 -32.69
N ALA A 27 6.65 -0.54 -32.58
CA ALA A 27 8.01 -0.73 -33.06
C ALA A 27 8.85 -1.43 -32.00
N THR A 28 9.28 -2.66 -32.28
CA THR A 28 10.20 -3.36 -31.39
C THR A 28 11.63 -3.22 -31.86
N SER A 29 12.58 -3.09 -30.94
CA SER A 29 14.00 -3.00 -31.30
C SER A 29 14.84 -4.05 -30.57
N GLU A 30 15.91 -4.52 -31.20
CA GLU A 30 16.72 -5.61 -30.67
C GLU A 30 17.38 -5.26 -29.33
N CYS A 31 17.57 -6.29 -28.50
CA CYS A 31 18.27 -6.14 -27.23
C CYS A 31 19.78 -6.05 -27.50
N ARG A 32 20.38 -4.90 -27.18
CA ARG A 32 21.83 -4.66 -27.33
C ARG A 32 22.66 -5.08 -26.11
N TYR A 33 22.02 -5.56 -25.05
CA TYR A 33 22.67 -5.91 -23.80
C TYR A 33 23.55 -7.18 -23.95
N LYS A 34 24.84 -7.03 -23.64
CA LYS A 34 25.84 -8.10 -23.66
C LYS A 34 26.06 -8.60 -22.24
N GLY A 35 25.94 -9.90 -22.02
CA GLY A 35 25.99 -10.53 -20.69
C GLY A 35 24.69 -11.21 -20.28
N ASP A 36 24.66 -11.70 -19.04
CA ASP A 36 23.52 -12.38 -18.42
C ASP A 36 22.49 -11.35 -17.97
N CYS A 37 21.25 -11.52 -18.43
CA CYS A 37 20.14 -10.62 -18.17
C CYS A 37 19.24 -11.27 -17.11
N LEU A 38 18.94 -10.53 -16.03
CA LEU A 38 18.10 -10.99 -14.91
C LEU A 38 16.59 -11.03 -15.24
N GLY A 39 16.21 -10.56 -16.44
CA GLY A 39 14.81 -10.45 -16.84
C GLY A 39 14.24 -9.11 -16.42
N THR A 40 13.56 -8.47 -17.38
CA THR A 40 13.02 -7.09 -17.32
C THR A 40 14.11 -6.01 -17.41
N CYS A 41 13.85 -4.97 -18.20
CA CYS A 41 14.76 -3.81 -18.38
C CYS A 41 13.92 -2.55 -18.66
N PRO A 42 14.48 -1.34 -18.49
CA PRO A 42 13.72 -0.09 -18.66
C PRO A 42 13.00 0.03 -20.00
N LYS A 43 13.57 -0.55 -21.05
CA LYS A 43 12.95 -0.59 -22.38
C LYS A 43 11.74 -1.53 -22.44
N CYS A 44 11.81 -2.68 -21.78
CA CYS A 44 10.67 -3.58 -21.70
C CYS A 44 9.53 -2.96 -20.91
N GLU A 45 9.82 -2.21 -19.85
CA GLU A 45 8.82 -1.46 -19.07
C GLU A 45 8.19 -0.35 -19.89
N ALA A 46 8.99 0.42 -20.65
CA ALA A 46 8.49 1.44 -21.56
C ALA A 46 7.59 0.85 -22.66
N GLU A 47 7.94 -0.30 -23.22
CA GLU A 47 7.12 -1.03 -24.19
C GLU A 47 5.76 -1.46 -23.59
N VAL A 48 5.73 -1.90 -22.33
CA VAL A 48 4.49 -2.26 -21.62
C VAL A 48 3.63 -1.02 -21.40
N ARG A 49 4.19 0.05 -20.83
CA ARG A 49 3.46 1.30 -20.56
C ARG A 49 2.84 1.90 -21.82
N TYR A 50 3.61 1.93 -22.92
CA TYR A 50 3.09 2.40 -24.20
C TYR A 50 1.87 1.59 -24.67
N LEU A 51 1.95 0.27 -24.57
CA LEU A 51 0.87 -0.62 -25.00
C LEU A 51 -0.38 -0.42 -24.11
N GLU A 52 -0.20 -0.34 -22.80
CA GLU A 52 -1.28 -0.07 -21.84
C GLU A 52 -1.98 1.27 -22.13
N GLN A 53 -1.23 2.34 -22.35
CA GLN A 53 -1.78 3.66 -22.70
C GLN A 53 -2.61 3.62 -24.00
N GLN A 54 -2.11 2.93 -25.03
CA GLN A 54 -2.81 2.80 -26.31
C GLN A 54 -4.11 1.99 -26.17
N LEU A 55 -4.10 0.91 -25.39
CA LEU A 55 -5.29 0.09 -25.13
C LEU A 55 -6.32 0.87 -24.31
N ARG A 56 -5.90 1.59 -23.26
CA ARG A 56 -6.77 2.47 -22.45
C ARG A 56 -7.43 3.55 -23.30
N SER A 57 -6.66 4.20 -24.18
CA SER A 57 -7.20 5.20 -25.11
C SER A 57 -8.28 4.60 -26.02
N ARG A 58 -8.03 3.41 -26.59
CA ARG A 58 -9.00 2.72 -27.44
C ARG A 58 -10.28 2.34 -26.69
N GLN A 59 -10.15 1.87 -25.45
CA GLN A 59 -11.30 1.55 -24.60
C GLN A 59 -12.13 2.77 -24.25
N ARG A 60 -11.50 3.90 -23.87
CA ARG A 60 -12.20 5.18 -23.64
C ARG A 60 -12.93 5.67 -24.89
N MET A 61 -12.45 5.32 -26.08
CA MET A 61 -13.12 5.59 -27.36
C MET A 61 -14.19 4.54 -27.73
N GLY A 62 -14.51 3.60 -26.83
CA GLY A 62 -15.49 2.53 -27.06
C GLY A 62 -15.06 1.47 -28.08
N LYS A 63 -13.77 1.38 -28.40
CA LYS A 63 -13.24 0.38 -29.34
C LYS A 63 -12.97 -0.94 -28.60
N ALA A 64 -13.39 -2.05 -29.20
CA ALA A 64 -13.12 -3.38 -28.66
C ALA A 64 -11.60 -3.63 -28.54
N VAL A 65 -11.16 -4.07 -27.36
CA VAL A 65 -9.76 -4.44 -27.10
C VAL A 65 -9.62 -5.96 -27.14
N ALA A 66 -8.77 -6.46 -28.03
CA ALA A 66 -8.47 -7.88 -28.17
C ALA A 66 -7.24 -8.26 -27.33
N ILE A 67 -7.43 -9.04 -26.28
CA ILE A 67 -6.32 -9.61 -25.50
C ILE A 67 -5.97 -10.97 -26.11
N ALA A 68 -4.83 -11.06 -26.77
CA ALA A 68 -4.33 -12.34 -27.28
C ALA A 68 -3.96 -13.26 -26.11
N GLY A 69 -4.62 -14.42 -25.99
CA GLY A 69 -4.30 -15.44 -25.00
C GLY A 69 -5.43 -15.85 -24.04
N ILE A 70 -6.59 -15.19 -24.11
CA ILE A 70 -7.81 -15.66 -23.41
C ILE A 70 -8.68 -16.39 -24.45
N SER A 71 -8.89 -17.68 -24.25
CA SER A 71 -9.68 -18.53 -25.13
C SER A 71 -11.06 -17.90 -25.41
N ALA A 72 -11.42 -17.76 -26.69
CA ALA A 72 -12.71 -17.22 -27.15
C ALA A 72 -13.95 -18.04 -26.73
N ALA A 73 -13.79 -19.12 -25.97
CA ALA A 73 -14.90 -19.93 -25.44
C ALA A 73 -15.74 -19.17 -24.39
N SER A 74 -15.19 -18.14 -23.75
CA SER A 74 -15.89 -17.35 -22.73
C SER A 74 -16.87 -16.32 -23.29
N LEU A 75 -16.86 -16.07 -24.61
CA LEU A 75 -17.66 -15.01 -25.25
C LEU A 75 -19.03 -15.46 -25.76
N ALA A 76 -19.42 -16.73 -25.55
CA ALA A 76 -20.73 -17.24 -25.98
C ALA A 76 -21.91 -16.86 -25.05
N MET A 77 -21.67 -16.15 -23.94
CA MET A 77 -22.70 -15.86 -22.91
C MET A 77 -23.52 -14.57 -23.16
N LEU A 78 -23.31 -13.86 -24.28
CA LEU A 78 -24.07 -12.65 -24.63
C LEU A 78 -25.23 -12.92 -25.62
N MET A 79 -25.99 -13.99 -25.39
CA MET A 79 -27.31 -14.19 -26.01
C MET A 79 -28.35 -14.27 -24.89
N PRO A 80 -29.44 -13.49 -24.93
CA PRO A 80 -30.48 -13.57 -23.91
C PRO A 80 -31.30 -14.83 -24.18
N ILE A 81 -31.25 -15.80 -23.26
CA ILE A 81 -32.17 -16.93 -23.27
C ILE A 81 -32.91 -16.94 -21.93
N SER A 82 -34.22 -16.94 -22.07
CA SER A 82 -35.26 -16.88 -21.06
C SER A 82 -35.14 -17.96 -19.98
N THR A 83 -35.69 -17.62 -18.82
CA THR A 83 -36.05 -18.47 -17.66
C THR A 83 -36.32 -19.94 -17.95
N GLU A 84 -35.71 -20.84 -17.17
CA GLU A 84 -36.38 -21.86 -16.35
C GLU A 84 -35.37 -22.63 -15.48
N ALA A 85 -35.83 -23.04 -14.30
CA ALA A 85 -35.05 -23.72 -13.26
C ALA A 85 -35.01 -25.24 -13.49
N GLN A 86 -33.85 -25.88 -13.30
CA GLN A 86 -33.75 -27.28 -12.87
C GLN A 86 -32.34 -27.66 -12.35
N MET A 87 -32.31 -27.90 -11.03
CA MET A 87 -31.55 -28.84 -10.18
C MET A 87 -30.38 -29.70 -10.70
N GLN A 88 -29.36 -29.76 -9.81
CA GLN A 88 -28.54 -30.93 -9.36
C GLN A 88 -27.25 -31.25 -10.17
N GLN A 89 -26.07 -30.77 -9.77
CA GLN A 89 -25.14 -31.21 -8.70
C GLN A 89 -24.35 -32.49 -9.02
N GLU A 90 -23.05 -32.30 -9.24
CA GLU A 90 -22.03 -33.20 -8.68
C GLU A 90 -20.96 -32.37 -7.97
N ARG A 91 -20.96 -32.54 -6.65
CA ARG A 91 -20.03 -31.98 -5.68
C ARG A 91 -19.06 -33.11 -5.33
N GLN A 92 -17.76 -32.86 -5.38
CA GLN A 92 -16.81 -33.62 -4.56
C GLN A 92 -16.33 -32.74 -3.42
N ASP A 93 -16.94 -33.01 -2.26
CA ASP A 93 -16.49 -32.62 -0.92
C ASP A 93 -15.16 -33.33 -0.61
N PHE A 94 -14.22 -32.62 -0.01
CA PHE A 94 -13.35 -33.19 1.02
C PHE A 94 -13.14 -32.17 2.17
N LEU A 95 -14.00 -32.32 3.18
CA LEU A 95 -13.85 -32.08 4.63
C LEU A 95 -13.18 -30.77 5.09
N LYS A 96 -13.93 -29.73 5.48
CA LYS A 96 -14.73 -29.56 6.72
C LYS A 96 -13.89 -29.41 8.00
N GLY A 97 -13.51 -28.16 8.29
CA GLY A 97 -13.49 -27.61 9.65
C GLY A 97 -14.69 -26.68 9.81
N SER A 98 -15.53 -26.91 10.81
CA SER A 98 -16.80 -26.19 11.03
C SER A 98 -16.64 -25.18 12.16
N ILE A 99 -17.09 -23.93 11.97
CA ILE A 99 -17.80 -23.16 13.00
C ILE A 99 -18.92 -22.37 12.27
N PRO A 100 -20.17 -22.43 12.73
CA PRO A 100 -21.23 -21.54 12.26
C PRO A 100 -21.18 -20.25 13.09
N ALA A 101 -21.06 -19.11 12.43
CA ALA A 101 -21.46 -17.83 13.00
C ALA A 101 -22.02 -17.01 11.84
N VAL A 102 -23.20 -16.44 12.05
CA VAL A 102 -23.80 -15.48 11.12
C VAL A 102 -22.81 -14.33 10.99
N THR A 103 -22.06 -14.28 9.89
CA THR A 103 -21.18 -13.15 9.56
C THR A 103 -21.81 -12.40 8.41
N ASP A 104 -22.16 -11.14 8.66
CA ASP A 104 -22.66 -10.20 7.66
C ASP A 104 -21.65 -10.14 6.50
N THR A 105 -21.95 -10.88 5.44
CA THR A 105 -21.11 -11.00 4.26
C THR A 105 -21.44 -9.82 3.35
N ILE A 106 -20.46 -8.96 3.10
CA ILE A 106 -20.61 -7.82 2.20
C ILE A 106 -19.83 -8.07 0.91
N THR A 107 -20.28 -7.47 -0.19
CA THR A 107 -19.48 -7.42 -1.42
C THR A 107 -18.70 -6.11 -1.41
N VAL A 108 -17.39 -6.21 -1.14
CA VAL A 108 -16.49 -5.06 -1.25
C VAL A 108 -16.30 -4.79 -2.74
N LYS A 109 -16.74 -3.61 -3.19
CA LYS A 109 -16.41 -3.12 -4.54
C LYS A 109 -15.48 -1.95 -4.41
N GLY A 110 -14.65 -1.75 -5.41
CA GLY A 110 -13.71 -0.64 -5.38
C GLY A 110 -12.96 -0.47 -6.69
N ILE A 111 -12.08 0.52 -6.70
CA ILE A 111 -11.14 0.79 -7.77
C ILE A 111 -9.71 0.79 -7.20
N VAL A 112 -8.78 0.17 -7.91
CA VAL A 112 -7.35 0.23 -7.60
C VAL A 112 -6.70 1.24 -8.52
N LEU A 113 -5.96 2.18 -7.95
CA LEU A 113 -5.26 3.28 -8.62
C LEU A 113 -3.76 3.20 -8.31
N SER A 114 -2.95 3.76 -9.19
CA SER A 114 -1.53 4.06 -8.95
C SER A 114 -1.43 5.43 -8.28
N GLY A 115 -0.46 5.59 -7.38
CA GLY A 115 -0.09 6.85 -6.76
C GLY A 115 1.29 7.31 -7.25
N ASP A 116 1.43 7.55 -8.55
CA ASP A 116 2.72 7.98 -9.11
C ASP A 116 2.87 9.51 -8.93
N THR A 117 3.99 9.96 -8.37
CA THR A 117 4.34 11.39 -8.36
C THR A 117 4.78 11.84 -9.75
N LEU A 118 4.02 12.78 -10.33
CA LEU A 118 4.34 13.42 -11.60
C LEU A 118 5.49 14.42 -11.42
N PRO A 119 6.27 14.71 -12.48
CA PRO A 119 7.40 15.65 -12.42
C PRO A 119 7.03 17.09 -12.02
N ASP A 120 5.74 17.44 -12.05
CA ASP A 120 5.18 18.73 -11.64
C ASP A 120 4.71 18.76 -10.18
N GLY A 121 4.92 17.67 -9.42
CA GLY A 121 4.47 17.52 -8.04
C GLY A 121 3.01 17.08 -7.90
N GLY A 122 2.29 16.82 -9.00
CA GLY A 122 0.96 16.22 -8.96
C GLY A 122 1.01 14.72 -8.66
N ILE A 123 -0.06 14.17 -8.07
CA ILE A 123 -0.22 12.71 -7.94
C ILE A 123 -1.05 12.21 -9.12
N SER A 124 -0.44 11.40 -9.99
CA SER A 124 -1.16 10.67 -11.02
C SER A 124 -1.96 9.55 -10.38
N LYS A 125 -3.29 9.59 -10.55
CA LYS A 125 -4.23 8.57 -10.11
C LYS A 125 -4.73 7.77 -11.30
N GLU A 126 -3.90 6.87 -11.81
CA GLU A 126 -4.27 6.00 -12.93
C GLU A 126 -4.81 4.64 -12.46
N PRO A 127 -5.90 4.11 -13.03
CA PRO A 127 -6.38 2.79 -12.64
C PRO A 127 -5.35 1.68 -12.86
N LEU A 128 -5.25 0.71 -11.96
CA LEU A 128 -4.34 -0.43 -12.07
C LEU A 128 -5.10 -1.66 -12.58
N ILE A 129 -4.86 -1.99 -13.85
CA ILE A 129 -5.48 -3.13 -14.53
C ILE A 129 -4.77 -4.40 -14.11
N GLY A 130 -5.50 -5.40 -13.63
CA GLY A 130 -4.91 -6.68 -13.23
C GLY A 130 -4.28 -6.68 -11.84
N ALA A 131 -4.54 -5.66 -11.01
CA ALA A 131 -4.24 -5.73 -9.58
C ALA A 131 -4.95 -6.94 -8.95
N THR A 132 -4.26 -7.66 -8.07
CA THR A 132 -4.78 -8.85 -7.40
C THR A 132 -5.26 -8.45 -6.02
N ILE A 133 -6.49 -8.84 -5.65
CA ILE A 133 -7.08 -8.63 -4.33
C ILE A 133 -7.32 -10.00 -3.72
N SER A 134 -6.67 -10.35 -2.63
CA SER A 134 -6.81 -11.64 -1.93
C SER A 134 -7.37 -11.45 -0.52
N ASN A 135 -8.31 -12.29 -0.12
CA ASN A 135 -8.80 -12.36 1.26
C ASN A 135 -8.01 -13.42 2.01
N ASN A 136 -7.21 -13.00 2.98
CA ASN A 136 -6.30 -13.88 3.71
C ASN A 136 -7.02 -14.88 4.64
N ARG A 137 -8.30 -14.64 4.98
CA ARG A 137 -9.11 -15.56 5.79
C ARG A 137 -9.78 -16.64 4.96
N THR A 138 -10.30 -16.30 3.79
CA THR A 138 -11.18 -17.20 3.00
C THR A 138 -10.48 -17.82 1.80
N ALA A 139 -9.24 -17.40 1.48
CA ALA A 139 -8.51 -17.76 0.27
C ALA A 139 -9.25 -17.42 -1.04
N LEU A 140 -10.29 -16.58 -0.96
CA LEU A 140 -10.97 -16.02 -2.13
C LEU A 140 -10.19 -14.80 -2.62
N GLY A 141 -10.19 -14.58 -3.94
CA GLY A 141 -9.55 -13.41 -4.53
C GLY A 141 -10.30 -12.88 -5.75
N ALA A 142 -9.99 -11.65 -6.12
CA ALA A 142 -10.50 -10.95 -7.28
C ALA A 142 -9.34 -10.30 -8.04
N ILE A 143 -9.55 -10.02 -9.32
CA ILE A 143 -8.59 -9.31 -10.16
C ILE A 143 -9.27 -8.04 -10.65
N ALA A 144 -8.59 -6.91 -10.52
CA ALA A 144 -9.08 -5.63 -11.00
C ALA A 144 -9.21 -5.63 -12.53
N ASP A 145 -10.34 -5.13 -13.03
CA ASP A 145 -10.68 -5.09 -14.43
C ASP A 145 -9.90 -4.01 -15.21
N LEU A 146 -10.31 -3.79 -16.47
CA LEU A 146 -9.66 -2.82 -17.36
C LEU A 146 -9.82 -1.36 -16.93
N GLU A 147 -10.74 -1.08 -16.02
CA GLU A 147 -10.94 0.24 -15.42
C GLU A 147 -10.44 0.29 -13.97
N GLY A 148 -9.73 -0.75 -13.53
CA GLY A 148 -9.20 -0.91 -12.17
C GLY A 148 -10.25 -1.35 -11.16
N HIS A 149 -11.49 -1.65 -11.57
CA HIS A 149 -12.54 -2.01 -10.63
C HIS A 149 -12.46 -3.47 -10.21
N PHE A 150 -12.81 -3.74 -8.96
CA PHE A 150 -12.90 -5.10 -8.43
C PHE A 150 -14.17 -5.29 -7.61
N GLY A 151 -14.54 -6.55 -7.40
CA GLY A 151 -15.62 -6.95 -6.52
C GLY A 151 -15.27 -8.26 -5.82
N LEU A 152 -15.22 -8.27 -4.49
CA LEU A 152 -14.86 -9.45 -3.70
C LEU A 152 -15.86 -9.64 -2.54
N PRO A 153 -16.53 -10.79 -2.42
CA PRO A 153 -17.29 -11.12 -1.23
C PRO A 153 -16.35 -11.35 -0.05
N ALA A 154 -16.60 -10.63 1.05
CA ALA A 154 -15.81 -10.72 2.28
C ALA A 154 -16.68 -10.47 3.51
N CYS A 155 -16.27 -11.01 4.65
CA CYS A 155 -16.92 -10.73 5.93
C CYS A 155 -16.35 -9.44 6.51
N ILE A 156 -17.15 -8.71 7.28
CA ILE A 156 -16.65 -7.59 8.08
C ILE A 156 -15.56 -8.09 9.03
N GLY A 157 -14.46 -7.34 9.10
CA GLY A 157 -13.24 -7.70 9.81
C GLY A 157 -12.33 -8.67 9.05
N ASP A 158 -12.64 -9.05 7.81
CA ASP A 158 -11.68 -9.74 6.94
C ASP A 158 -10.57 -8.79 6.51
N THR A 159 -9.41 -9.35 6.21
CA THR A 159 -8.25 -8.63 5.71
C THR A 159 -8.06 -8.95 4.24
N LEU A 160 -8.09 -7.93 3.40
CA LEU A 160 -7.81 -8.03 1.96
C LEU A 160 -6.42 -7.48 1.67
N GLU A 161 -5.63 -8.23 0.95
CA GLU A 161 -4.30 -7.84 0.47
C GLU A 161 -4.40 -7.51 -1.03
N VAL A 162 -3.83 -6.37 -1.41
CA VAL A 162 -3.91 -5.82 -2.77
C VAL A 162 -2.49 -5.68 -3.30
N GLU A 163 -2.22 -6.38 -4.39
CA GLU A 163 -0.90 -6.47 -4.98
C GLU A 163 -0.91 -6.09 -6.46
N TYR A 164 0.14 -5.42 -6.89
CA TYR A 164 0.43 -5.21 -8.30
C TYR A 164 1.94 -5.21 -8.55
N VAL A 165 2.37 -5.82 -9.65
CA VAL A 165 3.79 -6.00 -9.93
C VAL A 165 4.48 -4.64 -10.07
N GLY A 166 5.51 -4.42 -9.25
CA GLY A 166 6.26 -3.16 -9.23
C GLY A 166 5.74 -2.12 -8.24
N TYR A 167 4.73 -2.47 -7.45
CA TYR A 167 4.14 -1.63 -6.40
C TYR A 167 4.25 -2.30 -5.03
N GLU A 168 4.21 -1.49 -3.99
CA GLU A 168 4.13 -1.96 -2.61
C GLU A 168 2.75 -2.58 -2.35
N PRO A 169 2.67 -3.83 -1.85
CA PRO A 169 1.42 -4.45 -1.44
C PRO A 169 0.70 -3.62 -0.39
N GLN A 170 -0.61 -3.46 -0.54
CA GLN A 170 -1.44 -2.75 0.44
C GLN A 170 -2.45 -3.69 1.08
N THR A 171 -2.63 -3.58 2.39
CA THR A 171 -3.58 -4.40 3.14
C THR A 171 -4.73 -3.56 3.69
N ILE A 172 -5.97 -3.96 3.45
CA ILE A 172 -7.18 -3.28 3.93
C ILE A 172 -8.05 -4.20 4.80
N VAL A 173 -8.73 -3.65 5.79
CA VAL A 173 -9.69 -4.39 6.64
C VAL A 173 -11.10 -4.02 6.23
N VAL A 174 -11.94 -5.03 5.99
CA VAL A 174 -13.33 -4.88 5.56
C VAL A 174 -14.18 -4.31 6.70
N THR A 175 -14.78 -3.15 6.51
CA THR A 175 -15.71 -2.53 7.48
C THR A 175 -17.14 -2.49 6.92
N GLU A 176 -18.14 -2.23 7.77
CA GLU A 176 -19.58 -2.21 7.39
C GLU A 176 -19.90 -1.19 6.26
N ASP A 177 -19.12 -0.13 6.17
CA ASP A 177 -19.25 0.98 5.22
C ASP A 177 -18.46 0.77 3.90
N MET A 178 -17.65 -0.29 3.78
CA MET A 178 -16.82 -0.60 2.60
C MET A 178 -17.62 -1.21 1.44
N ARG A 179 -18.58 -0.46 0.90
CA ARG A 179 -19.29 -0.84 -0.34
C ARG A 179 -18.58 -0.38 -1.61
N ASN A 180 -17.92 0.78 -1.55
CA ASN A 180 -17.12 1.37 -2.63
C ASN A 180 -15.81 1.91 -2.05
N VAL A 181 -14.68 1.28 -2.37
CA VAL A 181 -13.36 1.61 -1.82
C VAL A 181 -12.43 2.10 -2.93
N GLU A 182 -11.71 3.18 -2.68
CA GLU A 182 -10.59 3.62 -3.53
C GLU A 182 -9.29 3.17 -2.88
N ILE A 183 -8.50 2.38 -3.60
CA ILE A 183 -7.22 1.83 -3.12
C ILE A 183 -6.13 2.40 -4.00
N THR A 184 -5.09 3.01 -3.42
CA THR A 184 -3.99 3.62 -4.18
C THR A 184 -2.68 2.94 -3.82
N LEU A 185 -2.09 2.22 -4.79
CA LEU A 185 -0.80 1.57 -4.62
C LEU A 185 0.34 2.49 -5.03
N VAL A 186 1.46 2.42 -4.30
CA VAL A 186 2.66 3.23 -4.55
C VAL A 186 3.72 2.39 -5.28
N PRO A 187 4.33 2.88 -6.37
CA PRO A 187 5.37 2.12 -7.07
C PRO A 187 6.69 2.11 -6.28
N TYR A 188 7.43 1.00 -6.30
CA TYR A 188 8.74 0.89 -5.62
C TYR A 188 9.79 1.91 -6.09
N GLN A 189 9.61 2.54 -7.25
CA GLN A 189 10.59 3.46 -7.85
C GLN A 189 10.36 4.94 -7.48
N ALA A 190 9.28 5.29 -6.75
CA ALA A 190 9.02 6.67 -6.34
C ALA A 190 9.92 7.17 -5.18
N PHE A 191 10.84 6.35 -4.68
CA PHE A 191 11.81 6.69 -3.62
C PHE A 191 13.01 7.52 -4.11
N MET A 192 12.79 8.66 -4.78
CA MET A 192 13.78 9.73 -4.86
C MET A 192 13.14 11.05 -4.43
N GLY A 193 13.09 11.24 -3.11
CA GLY A 193 12.58 12.44 -2.47
C GLY A 193 11.15 12.23 -1.97
N GLU A 194 11.02 12.25 -0.64
CA GLU A 194 9.77 12.24 0.13
C GLU A 194 9.19 10.83 0.41
N VAL A 195 9.30 10.44 1.69
CA VAL A 195 8.80 9.18 2.24
C VAL A 195 7.32 9.36 2.57
N VAL A 196 6.43 8.84 1.71
CA VAL A 196 5.02 8.66 2.06
C VAL A 196 4.88 7.28 2.70
N VAL A 197 4.69 7.26 4.02
CA VAL A 197 4.34 6.05 4.79
C VAL A 197 2.81 5.95 4.79
N LEU A 198 2.25 4.83 4.31
CA LEU A 198 0.82 4.53 4.49
C LEU A 198 0.61 3.09 4.98
N ASP A 199 0.26 3.00 6.27
CA ASP A 199 -0.60 2.06 6.98
C ASP A 199 -0.64 0.59 6.54
N ALA A 200 0.27 -0.19 7.13
CA ALA A 200 -0.06 -1.55 7.53
C ALA A 200 -0.79 -1.47 8.89
N ARG A 201 -2.10 -1.70 8.90
CA ARG A 201 -2.85 -1.97 10.15
C ARG A 201 -2.44 -3.33 10.73
N GLN A 202 -1.25 -3.39 11.31
CA GLN A 202 -1.09 -4.12 12.56
C GLN A 202 -1.98 -3.39 13.57
N GLU A 203 -2.53 -4.07 14.58
CA GLU A 203 -3.29 -3.37 15.61
C GLU A 203 -2.39 -2.30 16.26
N GLU A 204 -2.48 -1.06 15.77
CA GLU A 204 -1.73 0.10 16.20
C GLU A 204 -2.25 0.54 17.57
N ASN A 205 -2.18 -0.35 18.56
CA ASN A 205 -2.66 -0.10 19.91
C ASN A 205 -1.53 0.36 20.84
N HIS A 206 -0.30 0.37 20.33
CA HIS A 206 0.91 0.68 21.09
C HIS A 206 1.54 1.99 20.60
N TYR A 207 0.73 3.05 20.50
CA TYR A 207 1.24 4.39 20.25
C TYR A 207 1.15 5.29 21.49
N LEU A 208 2.00 6.32 21.47
CA LEU A 208 1.99 7.44 22.38
C LEU A 208 1.61 8.71 21.61
N ASP A 209 0.44 9.27 21.92
CA ASP A 209 0.06 10.61 21.46
C ASP A 209 0.71 11.66 22.37
N LEU A 210 1.61 12.44 21.79
CA LEU A 210 2.31 13.53 22.45
C LEU A 210 1.65 14.86 22.08
N ASN A 211 0.96 15.48 23.03
CA ASN A 211 0.37 16.80 22.83
C ASN A 211 1.32 17.83 23.44
N VAL A 212 2.13 18.48 22.60
CA VAL A 212 2.97 19.59 23.03
C VAL A 212 2.18 20.89 22.91
N ILE A 213 2.13 21.64 24.00
CA ILE A 213 1.45 22.93 24.07
C ILE A 213 2.42 24.04 24.45
N ASP A 214 2.23 25.20 23.83
CA ASP A 214 2.97 26.41 24.13
C ASP A 214 2.54 27.03 25.48
N GLU A 215 3.18 28.14 25.85
CA GLU A 215 2.85 28.83 27.11
C GLU A 215 1.42 29.40 27.15
N HIS A 216 0.86 29.72 25.97
CA HIS A 216 -0.48 30.24 25.75
C HIS A 216 -1.55 29.14 25.69
N GLY A 217 -1.15 27.87 25.64
CA GLY A 217 -2.02 26.71 25.55
C GLY A 217 -2.39 26.28 24.13
N ASN A 218 -1.72 26.82 23.11
CA ASN A 218 -1.88 26.37 21.73
C ASN A 218 -1.08 25.09 21.50
N LEU A 219 -1.64 24.19 20.70
CA LEU A 219 -0.96 22.97 20.28
C LEU A 219 0.16 23.32 19.29
N MET A 220 1.34 22.75 19.52
CA MET A 220 2.48 22.91 18.60
C MET A 220 2.39 21.85 17.50
N ASP A 221 2.72 22.26 16.28
CA ASP A 221 2.83 21.36 15.12
C ASP A 221 4.07 20.46 15.28
N SER A 222 4.01 19.23 14.74
CA SER A 222 5.14 18.30 14.70
C SER A 222 6.37 18.90 14.02
N ASP A 223 6.18 19.75 13.02
CA ASP A 223 7.29 20.36 12.27
C ASP A 223 8.14 21.31 13.13
N ASN A 224 7.60 21.78 14.26
CA ASN A 224 8.32 22.65 15.20
C ASN A 224 8.91 21.88 16.39
N LEU A 225 8.92 20.54 16.34
CA LEU A 225 9.28 19.68 17.46
C LEU A 225 10.35 18.67 17.05
N ASP A 226 11.50 18.75 17.68
CA ASP A 226 12.54 17.73 17.58
C ASP A 226 12.38 16.75 18.74
N ILE A 227 12.04 15.51 18.43
CA ILE A 227 11.88 14.44 19.43
C ILE A 227 12.98 13.41 19.21
N SER A 228 13.78 13.16 20.24
CA SER A 228 14.81 12.13 20.23
C SER A 228 14.71 11.22 21.45
N ARG A 229 15.03 9.95 21.26
CA ARG A 229 15.33 9.03 22.36
C ARG A 229 16.77 9.28 22.81
N ILE A 230 17.01 9.38 24.11
CA ILE A 230 18.35 9.52 24.69
C ILE A 230 18.69 8.34 25.61
N TRP A 231 19.94 7.90 25.60
CA TRP A 231 20.48 6.90 26.53
C TRP A 231 21.98 7.12 26.76
N ILE A 232 22.52 6.48 27.79
CA ILE A 232 23.95 6.47 28.06
C ILE A 232 24.49 5.14 27.53
N ASP A 233 25.54 5.18 26.73
CA ASP A 233 26.18 4.00 26.15
C ASP A 233 27.07 3.27 27.17
N GLU A 234 27.77 2.21 26.72
CA GLU A 234 28.68 1.43 27.57
C GLU A 234 29.93 2.21 28.01
N ASP A 235 30.28 3.27 27.27
CA ASP A 235 31.45 4.13 27.52
C ASP A 235 31.11 5.32 28.43
N GLY A 236 29.82 5.52 28.75
CA GLY A 236 29.32 6.60 29.62
C GLY A 236 29.00 7.89 28.87
N GLU A 237 28.99 7.88 27.54
CA GLU A 237 28.63 9.00 26.68
C GLU A 237 27.12 9.00 26.41
N GLU A 238 26.55 10.18 26.19
CA GLU A 238 25.13 10.32 25.85
C GLU A 238 24.93 10.11 24.35
N ASP A 239 24.23 9.05 24.00
CA ASP A 239 23.75 8.78 22.66
C ASP A 239 22.29 9.20 22.51
N TYR A 240 21.92 9.52 21.27
CA TYR A 240 20.56 9.87 20.92
C TYR A 240 20.18 9.39 19.52
N GLU A 241 18.88 9.21 19.31
CA GLU A 241 18.31 8.86 18.01
C GLU A 241 16.98 9.59 17.83
N TYR A 242 16.80 10.20 16.65
CA TYR A 242 15.59 10.96 16.34
C TYR A 242 14.40 10.01 16.13
N LEU A 243 13.28 10.37 16.74
CA LEU A 243 11.99 9.75 16.48
C LEU A 243 11.28 10.51 15.37
N ASN A 244 10.48 9.80 14.57
CA ASN A 244 9.69 10.41 13.51
C ASN A 244 8.19 10.31 13.83
N PRO A 245 7.68 11.20 14.71
CA PRO A 245 6.27 11.21 15.07
C PRO A 245 5.40 11.45 13.83
N LYS A 246 4.30 10.70 13.73
CA LYS A 246 3.34 10.83 12.64
C LYS A 246 2.23 11.80 13.00
N TYR A 247 1.89 12.66 12.06
CA TYR A 247 0.65 13.42 12.10
C TYR A 247 -0.53 12.48 11.82
N PHE A 248 -1.52 12.46 12.71
CA PHE A 248 -2.74 11.68 12.50
C PHE A 248 -3.95 12.58 12.21
N ASP A 249 -4.20 13.57 13.08
CA ASP A 249 -5.23 14.59 12.89
C ASP A 249 -4.89 15.86 13.70
N GLU A 250 -5.74 16.90 13.59
CA GLU A 250 -5.54 18.18 14.28
C GLU A 250 -5.46 18.07 15.82
N ASN A 251 -5.99 17.00 16.43
CA ASN A 251 -5.95 16.75 17.86
C ASN A 251 -4.77 15.86 18.28
N HIS A 252 -4.12 15.20 17.30
CA HIS A 252 -3.04 14.23 17.44
C HIS A 252 -1.89 14.54 16.45
N PRO A 253 -1.22 15.69 16.60
CA PRO A 253 -0.17 16.14 15.67
C PRO A 253 1.10 15.31 15.80
N CYS A 254 1.35 14.69 16.95
CA CYS A 254 2.55 13.89 17.19
C CYS A 254 2.18 12.53 17.78
N ARG A 255 1.95 11.54 16.91
CA ARG A 255 1.77 10.14 17.29
C ARG A 255 3.07 9.38 17.11
N ILE A 256 3.61 8.85 18.20
CA ILE A 256 4.80 8.01 18.19
C ILE A 256 4.36 6.55 18.23
N TYR A 257 4.65 5.81 17.17
CA TYR A 257 4.33 4.39 17.05
C TYR A 257 5.45 3.54 17.63
N TRP A 258 5.21 2.92 18.77
CA TRP A 258 6.28 2.24 19.50
C TRP A 258 6.80 0.99 18.77
N ASP A 259 5.93 0.28 18.07
CA ASP A 259 6.31 -0.95 17.36
C ASP A 259 6.97 -0.67 15.99
N TYR A 260 6.85 0.56 15.46
CA TYR A 260 7.33 0.92 14.12
C TYR A 260 8.57 1.79 14.13
N ASP A 261 8.75 2.61 15.16
CA ASP A 261 9.91 3.48 15.25
C ASP A 261 11.15 2.64 15.60
N LEU A 262 12.09 2.53 14.66
CA LEU A 262 13.32 1.72 14.81
C LEU A 262 14.13 2.16 16.03
N ALA A 263 14.09 3.45 16.37
CA ALA A 263 14.76 3.99 17.55
C ALA A 263 14.15 3.50 18.87
N LEU A 264 12.94 2.91 18.84
CA LEU A 264 12.26 2.31 19.98
C LEU A 264 12.35 0.78 20.00
N GLN A 265 13.19 0.19 19.16
CA GLN A 265 13.48 -1.24 19.13
C GLN A 265 14.85 -1.56 19.76
N ASP A 266 15.00 -2.77 20.26
CA ASP A 266 16.29 -3.30 20.71
C ASP A 266 17.06 -3.95 19.54
N LYS A 267 18.25 -4.49 19.84
CA LYS A 267 19.13 -5.13 18.83
C LYS A 267 18.53 -6.39 18.18
N ASP A 268 17.44 -6.93 18.73
CA ASP A 268 16.70 -8.09 18.22
C ASP A 268 15.38 -7.67 17.53
N ASP A 269 15.24 -6.40 17.15
CA ASP A 269 14.03 -5.79 16.56
C ASP A 269 12.80 -5.88 17.49
N LYS A 270 13.00 -5.98 18.82
CA LYS A 270 11.88 -6.03 19.77
C LYS A 270 11.61 -4.66 20.39
N PRO A 271 10.33 -4.30 20.60
CA PRO A 271 9.98 -3.03 21.22
C PRO A 271 10.57 -2.86 22.64
N LEU A 272 11.13 -1.69 22.92
CA LEU A 272 11.66 -1.35 24.23
C LEU A 272 10.57 -1.28 25.28
N LYS A 273 10.85 -1.72 26.51
CA LYS A 273 9.88 -1.65 27.62
C LYS A 273 9.68 -0.23 28.17
N GLU A 274 10.71 0.61 28.05
CA GLU A 274 10.68 2.03 28.40
C GLU A 274 11.74 2.80 27.61
N ALA A 275 11.52 4.10 27.43
CA ALA A 275 12.42 5.00 26.74
C ALA A 275 12.46 6.36 27.47
N THR A 276 13.60 7.04 27.36
CA THR A 276 13.73 8.43 27.78
C THR A 276 13.72 9.30 26.53
N LEU A 277 12.75 10.19 26.42
CA LEU A 277 12.60 11.08 25.28
C LEU A 277 13.03 12.49 25.67
N ARG A 278 13.84 13.12 24.83
CA ARG A 278 14.13 14.54 24.83
C ARG A 278 13.25 15.19 23.76
N ILE A 279 12.54 16.23 24.15
CA ILE A 279 11.69 17.00 23.25
C ILE A 279 12.22 18.42 23.26
N GLU A 280 12.56 18.91 22.08
CA GLU A 280 12.98 20.27 21.81
C GLU A 280 11.91 20.93 20.95
N ALA A 281 11.64 22.20 21.22
CA ALA A 281 10.58 22.93 20.56
C ALA A 281 11.15 24.21 19.98
N GLU A 282 10.90 24.48 18.70
CA GLU A 282 11.41 25.66 18.03
C GLU A 282 10.93 26.93 18.76
N GLY A 283 11.88 27.83 19.03
CA GLY A 283 11.64 29.05 19.80
C GLY A 283 11.79 28.89 21.32
N TYR A 284 11.96 27.69 21.87
CA TYR A 284 12.19 27.45 23.30
C TYR A 284 13.61 26.96 23.58
N ASP A 285 14.28 27.59 24.56
CA ASP A 285 15.68 27.29 24.88
C ASP A 285 15.90 25.99 25.66
N ASP A 286 14.89 25.51 26.41
CA ASP A 286 15.04 24.39 27.33
C ASP A 286 14.32 23.13 26.83
N PRO A 287 15.03 22.01 26.58
CA PRO A 287 14.40 20.74 26.25
C PRO A 287 13.60 20.19 27.44
N VAL A 288 12.52 19.48 27.13
CA VAL A 288 11.77 18.70 28.13
C VAL A 288 12.14 17.23 28.00
N ILE A 289 12.69 16.67 29.08
CA ILE A 289 13.04 15.25 29.15
C ILE A 289 11.96 14.49 29.90
N ILE A 290 11.44 13.44 29.28
CA ILE A 290 10.42 12.57 29.87
C ILE A 290 10.84 11.11 29.83
N LYS A 291 10.46 10.35 30.86
CA LYS A 291 10.45 8.89 30.78
C LYS A 291 9.07 8.40 30.36
N VAL A 292 9.03 7.47 29.43
CA VAL A 292 7.82 6.84 28.90
C VAL A 292 7.98 5.33 28.88
N LYS A 293 6.88 4.61 29.07
CA LYS A 293 6.86 3.14 29.08
C LYS A 293 6.14 2.66 27.83
N TYR A 294 6.45 1.42 27.44
CA TYR A 294 5.75 0.72 26.37
C TYR A 294 4.22 0.82 26.59
N PRO A 295 3.49 1.48 25.67
CA PRO A 295 2.06 1.66 25.79
C PRO A 295 1.38 0.33 25.51
N LYS A 296 0.93 -0.39 26.55
CA LYS A 296 0.11 -1.62 26.40
C LYS A 296 -1.29 -1.36 25.81
N ARG A 297 -1.66 -0.08 25.71
CA ARG A 297 -2.87 0.50 25.12
C ARG A 297 -2.57 1.96 24.80
N ASN A 298 -3.32 2.55 23.88
CA ASN A 298 -3.19 3.95 23.44
C ASN A 298 -2.94 4.87 24.64
N ALA A 299 -1.78 5.53 24.64
CA ALA A 299 -1.35 6.39 25.72
C ALA A 299 -1.30 7.84 25.23
N LYS A 300 -1.73 8.78 26.07
CA LYS A 300 -1.66 10.21 25.78
C LYS A 300 -0.83 10.92 26.83
N LYS A 301 0.05 11.83 26.40
CA LYS A 301 0.86 12.65 27.30
C LYS A 301 0.88 14.09 26.80
N THR A 302 0.62 15.02 27.72
CA THR A 302 0.63 16.45 27.40
C THR A 302 1.85 17.10 28.04
N ILE A 303 2.56 17.92 27.25
CA ILE A 303 3.78 18.60 27.66
C ILE A 303 3.60 20.07 27.39
N LYS A 304 3.91 20.89 28.39
CA LYS A 304 3.80 22.33 28.28
C LYS A 304 5.18 22.97 28.27
N PHE A 305 5.51 23.64 27.18
CA PHE A 305 6.69 24.49 27.10
C PHE A 305 6.41 25.86 27.71
N LYS A 306 7.45 26.44 28.29
CA LYS A 306 7.42 27.80 28.84
C LYS A 306 8.76 28.44 28.55
N HIS A 307 8.74 29.67 28.04
CA HIS A 307 9.96 30.46 27.99
C HIS A 307 10.46 30.70 29.41
N LYS A 308 11.78 30.65 29.61
CA LYS A 308 12.38 31.16 30.84
C LYS A 308 11.99 32.62 30.97
N LYS A 309 11.33 32.97 32.07
CA LYS A 309 11.21 34.38 32.46
C LYS A 309 12.64 34.88 32.70
N LYS A 310 13.13 35.73 31.79
CA LYS A 310 14.32 36.55 32.03
C LYS A 310 14.07 37.51 33.19
#